data_AF-A0A2V7RZH1-F1
#
_entry.id   AF-A0A2V7RZH1-F1
#
_cell.length_a   1.000
_cell.length_b   1.000
_cell.length_c   1.000
_cell.angle_alpha   90.00
_cell.angle_beta   90.00
_cell.angle_gamma   90.00
#
_symmetry.space_group_name_H-M   'P 1'
#
loop_
_entity.id
_entity.type
_entity.pdbx_description
1 polymer ?
#
loop_
_entity_poly.entity_id
_entity_poly.type
_entity_poly.pdbx_seq_one_letter_code
_entity_poly.pdbx_strand_id
1 'polypeptide(L)'
;MIGGTLAVMLVIWKKKIPMLRIFDVGAPAVAAAYAIGRTGCWAVGDDYGKPWPGGFLSVEFPNGAPPSTVGFMSHEFGVQFPAGMNPNTVVAVYPTQLIEVALGLIMFGILWRLRDHKHAQGWLFGVYCVLAGIERFLVEFLRAKDDRFLFAGGLSTAQLIAIVFVLGGFAWMWWRWDVTPERPGIYAASAAA
;
A
#
# COMPACT_ATOMS: atom_id res chain seq x y z
N MET A 1 8.80 10.27 -9.17
CA MET A 1 8.29 8.94 -9.55
C MET A 1 8.24 8.75 -11.06
N ILE A 2 7.50 9.57 -11.83
CA ILE A 2 7.29 9.37 -13.29
C ILE A 2 8.60 9.21 -14.10
N GLY A 3 9.57 10.11 -13.94
CA GLY A 3 10.84 10.04 -14.68
C GLY A 3 11.67 8.78 -14.38
N GLY A 4 11.68 8.33 -13.13
CA GLY A 4 12.37 7.10 -12.73
C GLY A 4 11.71 5.86 -13.34
N THR A 5 10.38 5.77 -13.29
CA THR A 5 9.62 4.68 -13.90
C THR A 5 9.85 4.63 -15.41
N LEU A 6 9.79 5.78 -16.10
CA LEU A 6 10.07 5.87 -17.54
C LEU A 6 11.48 5.41 -17.88
N ALA A 7 12.49 5.83 -17.12
CA ALA A 7 13.87 5.40 -17.33
C ALA A 7 14.03 3.88 -17.19
N VAL A 8 13.43 3.27 -16.17
CA VAL A 8 13.45 1.81 -15.98
C VAL A 8 12.75 1.10 -17.14
N MET A 9 11.57 1.59 -17.56
CA MET A 9 10.84 1.02 -18.70
C MET A 9 11.65 1.11 -20.01
N LEU A 10 12.35 2.23 -20.25
CA LEU A 10 13.23 2.40 -21.41
C LEU A 10 14.39 1.40 -21.40
N VAL A 11 15.00 1.12 -20.25
CA VAL A 11 16.07 0.14 -20.13
C VAL A 11 15.55 -1.28 -20.38
N ILE A 12 14.41 -1.65 -19.79
CA ILE A 12 13.76 -2.96 -19.99
C ILE A 12 13.46 -3.16 -21.48
N TRP A 13 12.89 -2.15 -22.12
CA TRP A 13 12.57 -2.18 -23.55
C TRP A 13 13.83 -2.33 -24.40
N LYS A 14 14.88 -1.52 -24.16
CA LYS A 14 16.16 -1.62 -24.89
C LYS A 14 16.85 -2.97 -24.70
N LYS A 15 16.73 -3.58 -23.52
CA LYS A 15 17.35 -4.87 -23.18
C LYS A 15 16.47 -6.08 -23.52
N LYS A 16 15.25 -5.89 -24.04
CA LYS A 16 14.29 -6.94 -24.40
C LYS A 16 14.00 -7.92 -23.25
N ILE A 17 14.01 -7.43 -22.01
CA ILE A 17 13.76 -8.25 -20.83
C ILE A 17 12.25 -8.46 -20.70
N PRO A 18 11.75 -9.67 -20.41
CA PRO A 18 10.32 -9.90 -20.21
C PRO A 18 9.79 -9.04 -19.05
N MET A 19 8.94 -8.07 -19.39
CA MET A 19 8.43 -7.07 -18.44
C MET A 19 7.68 -7.68 -17.26
N LEU A 20 6.91 -8.75 -17.50
CA LEU A 20 6.19 -9.46 -16.44
C LEU A 20 7.13 -10.11 -15.42
N ARG A 21 8.30 -10.57 -15.85
CA ARG A 21 9.33 -11.08 -14.94
C ARG A 21 9.89 -9.98 -14.06
N ILE A 22 10.06 -8.77 -14.60
CA ILE A 22 10.49 -7.62 -13.81
C ILE A 22 9.44 -7.24 -12.77
N PHE A 23 8.15 -7.32 -13.12
CA PHE A 23 7.08 -7.07 -12.15
C PHE A 23 7.04 -8.11 -11.03
N ASP A 24 7.25 -9.40 -11.32
CA ASP A 24 7.35 -10.42 -10.27
C ASP A 24 8.55 -10.17 -9.34
N VAL A 25 9.71 -9.82 -9.89
CA VAL A 25 10.91 -9.51 -9.09
C VAL A 25 10.72 -8.20 -8.30
N GLY A 26 10.06 -7.22 -8.91
CA GLY A 26 9.80 -5.91 -8.33
C GLY A 26 8.77 -5.96 -7.20
N ALA A 27 7.77 -6.83 -7.28
CA ALA A 27 6.70 -6.95 -6.29
C ALA A 27 7.19 -7.05 -4.82
N PRO A 28 8.04 -8.02 -4.43
CA PRO A 28 8.58 -8.09 -3.07
C PRO A 28 9.48 -6.88 -2.75
N ALA A 29 10.26 -6.38 -3.71
CA ALA A 29 11.11 -5.21 -3.50
C ALA A 29 10.30 -3.94 -3.19
N VAL A 30 9.17 -3.74 -3.88
CA VAL A 30 8.25 -2.63 -3.65
C VAL A 30 7.58 -2.76 -2.28
N ALA A 31 7.13 -3.95 -1.89
CA ALA A 31 6.55 -4.19 -0.57
C ALA A 31 7.55 -3.88 0.57
N ALA A 32 8.81 -4.34 0.43
CA ALA A 32 9.86 -4.03 1.39
C ALA A 32 10.20 -2.53 1.43
N ALA A 33 10.34 -1.90 0.27
CA ALA A 33 10.61 -0.46 0.17
C ALA A 33 9.49 0.38 0.78
N TYR A 34 8.24 -0.04 0.60
CA TYR A 34 7.09 0.61 1.20
C TYR A 34 7.10 0.52 2.74
N ALA A 35 7.36 -0.67 3.29
CA ALA A 35 7.49 -0.84 4.74
C ALA A 35 8.61 0.05 5.32
N ILE A 36 9.78 0.09 4.67
CA ILE A 36 10.88 0.96 5.09
C ILE A 36 10.47 2.44 4.97
N GLY A 37 9.83 2.84 3.87
CA GLY A 37 9.35 4.20 3.66
C GLY A 37 8.41 4.67 4.76
N ARG A 38 7.49 3.81 5.21
CA ARG A 38 6.54 4.10 6.29
C ARG A 38 7.19 4.30 7.67
N THR A 39 8.39 3.76 7.90
CA THR A 39 9.17 4.11 9.11
C THR A 39 9.64 5.57 9.11
N GLY A 40 9.84 6.16 7.92
CA GLY A 40 10.12 7.59 7.78
C GLY A 40 8.92 8.44 8.21
N CYS A 41 7.71 8.03 7.80
CA CYS A 41 6.47 8.68 8.24
C CYS A 41 6.30 8.64 9.76
N TRP A 42 6.63 7.50 10.37
CA TRP A 42 6.65 7.37 11.83
C TRP A 42 7.64 8.34 12.49
N ALA A 43 8.86 8.47 11.94
CA ALA A 43 9.87 9.38 12.49
C ALA A 43 9.49 10.87 12.36
N VAL A 44 8.77 11.24 11.30
CA VAL A 44 8.25 12.59 11.07
C VAL A 44 6.98 12.86 11.89
N GLY A 45 6.21 11.82 12.20
CA GLY A 45 4.91 11.93 12.83
C GLY A 45 3.85 12.50 11.89
N ASP A 46 3.86 12.07 10.63
CA ASP A 46 2.86 12.43 9.62
C ASP A 46 1.93 11.23 9.31
N ASP A 47 0.81 11.47 8.63
CA ASP A 47 0.00 10.39 8.05
C ASP A 47 -0.64 9.41 9.07
N TYR A 48 -0.88 9.88 10.31
CA TYR A 48 -1.57 9.13 11.36
C TYR A 48 -3.09 8.99 11.12
N GLY A 49 -3.71 8.08 11.87
CA GLY A 49 -5.13 7.79 11.75
C GLY A 49 -6.05 8.72 12.55
N LYS A 50 -7.33 8.36 12.59
CA LYS A 50 -8.38 9.08 13.34
C LYS A 50 -8.04 9.17 14.83
N PRO A 51 -8.66 10.09 15.59
CA PRO A 51 -8.57 10.06 17.04
C PRO A 51 -9.05 8.72 17.59
N TRP A 52 -8.30 8.16 18.52
CA TRP A 52 -8.64 6.95 19.23
C TRP A 52 -8.76 7.29 20.72
N PRO A 53 -9.89 6.98 21.39
CA PRO A 53 -10.18 7.43 22.76
C PRO A 53 -9.38 6.73 23.87
N GLY A 54 -8.12 6.39 23.61
CA GLY A 54 -7.19 5.74 24.54
C GLY A 54 -7.10 4.23 24.37
N GLY A 55 -5.87 3.71 24.41
CA GLY A 55 -5.56 2.28 24.35
C GLY A 55 -4.05 2.06 24.33
N PHE A 56 -3.58 0.84 24.56
CA PHE A 56 -2.14 0.53 24.58
C PHE A 56 -1.42 0.88 23.25
N LEU A 57 -2.16 0.89 22.14
CA LEU A 57 -1.63 1.14 20.80
C LEU A 57 -1.83 2.59 20.31
N SER A 58 -2.44 3.48 21.10
CA SER A 58 -2.63 4.87 20.66
C SER A 58 -1.36 5.69 20.87
N VAL A 59 -1.14 6.65 19.98
CA VAL A 59 0.08 7.48 19.97
C VAL A 59 -0.28 8.95 19.85
N GLU A 60 0.59 9.83 20.31
CA GLU A 60 0.40 11.28 20.28
C GLU A 60 1.59 11.94 19.57
N PHE A 61 1.30 12.87 18.67
CA PHE A 61 2.29 13.61 17.90
C PHE A 61 2.20 15.11 18.21
N PRO A 62 2.70 15.57 19.38
CA PRO A 62 2.65 16.99 19.76
C PRO A 62 3.43 17.89 18.79
N ASN A 63 4.55 17.38 18.26
CA ASN A 63 5.42 18.08 17.30
C ASN A 63 5.47 17.36 15.93
N GLY A 64 4.43 16.60 15.58
CA GLY A 64 4.33 15.97 14.26
C GLY A 64 4.21 17.01 13.13
N ALA A 65 4.47 16.58 11.91
CA ALA A 65 4.27 17.40 10.71
C ALA A 65 3.17 16.78 9.82
N PRO A 66 1.88 16.86 10.19
CA PRO A 66 1.29 17.86 11.11
C PRO A 66 1.10 17.41 12.57
N PRO A 67 0.82 18.34 13.50
CA PRO A 67 0.61 17.98 14.91
C PRO A 67 -0.78 17.37 15.13
N SER A 68 -0.87 16.38 16.04
CA SER A 68 -2.14 15.73 16.39
C SER A 68 -2.96 16.55 17.38
N THR A 69 -3.16 17.84 17.09
CA THR A 69 -3.96 18.76 17.91
C THR A 69 -5.40 18.85 17.42
N VAL A 70 -6.32 19.13 18.35
CA VAL A 70 -7.76 19.32 18.05
C VAL A 70 -7.99 20.34 16.95
N GLY A 71 -7.30 21.49 17.02
CA GLY A 71 -7.44 22.57 16.05
C GLY A 71 -7.02 22.15 14.64
N PHE A 72 -5.85 21.50 14.53
CA PHE A 72 -5.35 21.06 13.22
C PHE A 72 -6.24 19.95 12.64
N MET A 73 -6.57 18.94 13.45
CA MET A 73 -7.38 17.82 12.98
C MET A 73 -8.81 18.23 12.60
N SER A 74 -9.38 19.22 13.28
CA SER A 74 -10.69 19.76 12.91
C SER A 74 -10.65 20.58 11.61
N HIS A 75 -9.64 21.45 11.46
CA HIS A 75 -9.53 22.32 10.29
C HIS A 75 -9.11 21.58 9.02
N GLU A 76 -8.08 20.72 9.12
CA GLU A 76 -7.44 20.09 7.95
C GLU A 76 -8.00 18.70 7.63
N PHE A 77 -8.42 17.94 8.66
CA PHE A 77 -8.94 16.58 8.46
C PHE A 77 -10.47 16.49 8.64
N GLY A 78 -11.15 17.58 9.00
CA GLY A 78 -12.60 17.63 9.16
C GLY A 78 -13.13 16.84 10.37
N VAL A 79 -12.24 16.45 11.28
CA VAL A 79 -12.58 15.62 12.44
C VAL A 79 -13.41 16.43 13.44
N GLN A 80 -14.55 15.88 13.83
CA GLN A 80 -15.46 16.53 14.76
C GLN A 80 -15.07 16.21 16.21
N PHE A 81 -14.86 17.26 17.00
CA PHE A 81 -14.59 17.17 18.44
C PHE A 81 -15.72 17.84 19.24
N PRO A 82 -15.91 17.48 20.52
CA PRO A 82 -16.86 18.16 21.40
C PRO A 82 -16.61 19.67 21.48
N ALA A 83 -17.69 20.45 21.46
CA ALA A 83 -17.62 21.91 21.51
C ALA A 83 -16.94 22.41 22.80
N GLY A 84 -16.05 23.40 22.67
CA GLY A 84 -15.31 24.01 23.79
C GLY A 84 -13.98 23.34 24.14
N MET A 85 -13.56 22.29 23.42
CA MET A 85 -12.24 21.70 23.59
C MET A 85 -11.15 22.67 23.14
N ASN A 86 -10.07 22.78 23.93
CA ASN A 86 -8.96 23.67 23.60
C ASN A 86 -8.28 23.22 22.27
N PRO A 87 -8.16 24.10 21.27
CA PRO A 87 -7.55 23.76 19.98
C PRO A 87 -6.11 23.23 20.07
N ASN A 88 -5.38 23.59 21.12
CA ASN A 88 -3.99 23.17 21.34
C ASN A 88 -3.88 21.82 22.08
N THR A 89 -4.99 21.22 22.51
CA THR A 89 -4.97 19.91 23.14
C THR A 89 -4.48 18.86 22.14
N VAL A 90 -3.48 18.09 22.54
CA VAL A 90 -2.98 16.95 21.78
C VAL A 90 -3.92 15.77 22.01
N VAL A 91 -4.32 15.11 20.93
CA VAL A 91 -5.21 13.94 20.97
C VAL A 91 -4.46 12.70 20.52
N ALA A 92 -4.80 11.59 21.17
CA ALA A 92 -4.30 10.27 20.81
C ALA A 92 -4.92 9.78 19.50
N VAL A 93 -4.10 9.25 18.62
CA VAL A 93 -4.46 8.81 17.26
C VAL A 93 -3.99 7.37 17.00
N TYR A 94 -4.56 6.72 15.99
CA TYR A 94 -4.05 5.44 15.53
C TYR A 94 -2.66 5.61 14.88
N PRO A 95 -1.67 4.77 15.21
CA PRO A 95 -0.39 4.72 14.53
C PRO A 95 -0.50 3.95 13.20
N THR A 96 -1.27 4.48 12.25
CA THR A 96 -1.46 3.87 10.93
C THR A 96 -0.14 3.58 10.23
N GLN A 97 0.89 4.41 10.44
CA GLN A 97 2.22 4.22 9.89
C GLN A 97 2.83 2.89 10.37
N LEU A 98 2.75 2.56 11.67
CA LEU A 98 3.26 1.29 12.20
C LEU A 98 2.45 0.09 11.72
N ILE A 99 1.13 0.28 11.57
CA ILE A 99 0.24 -0.74 10.98
C ILE A 99 0.65 -1.00 9.53
N GLU A 100 0.90 0.05 8.74
CA GLU A 100 1.34 -0.06 7.35
C GLU A 100 2.75 -0.65 7.21
N VAL A 101 3.67 -0.35 8.13
CA VAL A 101 4.97 -1.03 8.21
C VAL A 101 4.76 -2.53 8.42
N ALA A 102 3.94 -2.91 9.40
CA ALA A 102 3.68 -4.32 9.71
C ALA A 102 3.01 -5.05 8.54
N LEU A 103 1.99 -4.44 7.93
CA LEU A 103 1.30 -5.00 6.76
C LEU A 103 2.23 -5.09 5.54
N GLY A 104 3.07 -4.09 5.30
CA GLY A 104 4.08 -4.11 4.24
C GLY A 104 5.13 -5.21 4.45
N LEU A 105 5.57 -5.46 5.69
CA LEU A 105 6.47 -6.57 6.02
C LEU A 105 5.79 -7.94 5.88
N ILE A 106 4.52 -8.06 6.27
CA ILE A 106 3.72 -9.27 6.06
C ILE A 106 3.58 -9.53 4.56
N MET A 107 3.24 -8.51 3.77
CA MET A 107 3.13 -8.59 2.32
C MET A 107 4.46 -9.02 1.69
N PHE A 108 5.57 -8.39 2.08
CA PHE A 108 6.91 -8.79 1.66
C PHE A 108 7.18 -10.26 2.01
N GLY A 109 6.88 -10.70 3.23
CA GLY A 109 7.07 -12.06 3.68
C GLY A 109 6.28 -13.07 2.84
N ILE A 110 5.01 -12.77 2.54
CA ILE A 110 4.16 -13.61 1.67
C ILE A 110 4.74 -13.66 0.25
N LEU A 111 5.05 -12.52 -0.36
CA LEU A 111 5.60 -12.46 -1.72
C LEU A 111 6.96 -13.16 -1.81
N TRP A 112 7.83 -12.97 -0.82
CA TRP A 112 9.12 -13.62 -0.74
C TRP A 112 8.98 -15.14 -0.60
N ARG A 113 8.02 -15.60 0.21
CA ARG A 113 7.74 -17.01 0.40
C ARG A 113 7.18 -17.69 -0.86
N LEU A 114 6.48 -16.92 -1.70
CA LEU A 114 5.89 -17.36 -2.96
C LEU A 114 6.76 -17.09 -4.20
N ARG A 115 7.96 -16.53 -4.05
CA ARG A 115 8.82 -16.11 -5.17
C ARG A 115 9.20 -17.25 -6.12
N ASP A 116 9.32 -18.46 -5.59
CA ASP A 116 9.70 -19.69 -6.32
C ASP A 116 8.46 -20.48 -6.77
N HIS A 117 7.39 -19.77 -7.15
CA HIS A 117 6.14 -20.38 -7.62
C HIS A 117 6.30 -21.07 -8.98
N LYS A 118 5.37 -22.00 -9.28
CA LYS A 118 5.37 -22.74 -10.55
C LYS A 118 4.46 -22.15 -11.65
N HIS A 119 3.76 -21.05 -11.33
CA HIS A 119 2.89 -20.33 -12.27
C HIS A 119 3.66 -19.54 -13.33
N ALA A 120 2.95 -19.05 -14.35
CA ALA A 120 3.54 -18.23 -15.39
C ALA A 120 4.07 -16.89 -14.86
N GLN A 121 5.01 -16.27 -15.59
CA GLN A 121 5.52 -14.93 -15.24
C GLN A 121 4.37 -13.92 -15.09
N GLY A 122 4.49 -12.97 -14.18
CA GLY A 122 3.46 -11.99 -13.83
C GLY A 122 2.46 -12.51 -12.79
N TRP A 123 2.47 -13.79 -12.42
CA TRP A 123 1.52 -14.30 -11.41
C TRP A 123 1.78 -13.69 -10.03
N LEU A 124 3.05 -13.56 -9.61
CA LEU A 124 3.41 -12.98 -8.32
C LEU A 124 3.06 -11.49 -8.25
N PHE A 125 3.14 -10.77 -9.38
CA PHE A 125 2.60 -9.41 -9.47
C PHE A 125 1.09 -9.36 -9.19
N GLY A 126 0.33 -10.36 -9.65
CA GLY A 126 -1.10 -10.50 -9.31
C GLY A 126 -1.32 -10.67 -7.80
N VAL A 127 -0.49 -11.49 -7.13
CA VAL A 127 -0.51 -11.62 -5.66
C VAL A 127 -0.24 -10.28 -4.99
N TYR A 128 0.74 -9.53 -5.48
CA TYR A 128 1.03 -8.18 -4.97
C TYR A 128 -0.19 -7.25 -5.12
N CYS A 129 -0.85 -7.22 -6.28
CA CYS A 129 -2.05 -6.39 -6.48
C CYS A 129 -3.16 -6.73 -5.49
N VAL A 130 -3.39 -8.02 -5.21
CA VAL A 130 -4.37 -8.47 -4.21
C VAL A 130 -3.98 -8.00 -2.82
N LEU A 131 -2.74 -8.25 -2.39
CA LEU A 131 -2.29 -7.89 -1.04
C LEU A 131 -2.26 -6.36 -0.84
N ALA A 132 -1.75 -5.61 -1.82
CA ALA A 132 -1.72 -4.15 -1.78
C ALA A 132 -3.13 -3.55 -1.77
N GLY A 133 -4.06 -4.13 -2.53
CA GLY A 133 -5.47 -3.72 -2.49
C GLY A 133 -6.10 -3.99 -1.13
N ILE A 134 -5.91 -5.19 -0.55
CA ILE A 134 -6.44 -5.52 0.78
C ILE A 134 -5.87 -4.57 1.84
N GLU A 135 -4.54 -4.38 1.86
CA GLU A 135 -3.90 -3.44 2.78
C GLU A 135 -4.52 -2.05 2.67
N ARG A 136 -4.59 -1.52 1.44
CA ARG A 136 -5.10 -0.17 1.20
C ARG A 136 -6.55 -0.02 1.65
N PHE A 137 -7.37 -1.04 1.42
CA PHE A 137 -8.77 -1.06 1.84
C PHE A 137 -8.90 -1.00 3.37
N LEU A 138 -8.09 -1.79 4.09
CA LEU A 138 -8.12 -1.87 5.55
C LEU A 138 -7.60 -0.59 6.23
N VAL A 139 -6.46 -0.08 5.78
CA VAL A 139 -5.83 1.12 6.35
C VAL A 139 -6.69 2.36 6.18
N GLU A 140 -7.43 2.45 5.08
CA GLU A 140 -8.31 3.58 4.82
C GLU A 140 -9.41 3.74 5.88
N PHE A 141 -9.88 2.65 6.51
CA PHE A 141 -10.84 2.78 7.63
C PHE A 141 -10.25 3.52 8.82
N LEU A 142 -8.94 3.42 9.01
CA LEU A 142 -8.22 4.01 10.13
C LEU A 142 -7.75 5.44 9.84
N ARG A 143 -7.66 5.86 8.57
CA ARG A 143 -7.13 7.19 8.18
C ARG A 143 -8.00 8.35 8.66
N ALA A 144 -7.36 9.40 9.17
CA ALA A 144 -8.05 10.60 9.68
C ALA A 144 -8.77 11.41 8.60
N LYS A 145 -8.21 11.42 7.38
CA LYS A 145 -8.65 12.28 6.29
C LYS A 145 -9.95 11.75 5.66
N ASP A 146 -10.99 12.58 5.64
CA ASP A 146 -12.29 12.24 5.06
C ASP A 146 -12.32 12.52 3.55
N ASP A 147 -11.62 11.68 2.77
CA ASP A 147 -11.69 11.68 1.30
C ASP A 147 -12.90 10.84 0.79
N ARG A 148 -13.94 10.65 1.63
CA ARG A 148 -15.14 9.84 1.31
C ARG A 148 -16.07 10.59 0.36
N PHE A 149 -15.67 10.70 -0.91
CA PHE A 149 -16.53 11.24 -1.95
C PHE A 149 -17.51 10.18 -2.50
N LEU A 150 -18.79 10.37 -2.17
CA LEU A 150 -19.96 10.43 -3.06
C LEU A 150 -20.17 9.41 -4.21
N PHE A 151 -19.62 8.20 -4.18
CA PHE A 151 -20.10 7.12 -5.07
C PHE A 151 -20.51 5.86 -4.30
N ALA A 152 -21.80 5.53 -4.41
CA ALA A 152 -22.42 4.26 -4.02
C ALA A 152 -22.14 3.76 -2.58
N GLY A 153 -22.63 4.49 -1.56
CA GLY A 153 -22.85 3.90 -0.23
C GLY A 153 -21.77 4.14 0.85
N GLY A 154 -20.92 5.15 0.71
CA GLY A 154 -20.02 5.60 1.79
C GLY A 154 -18.57 5.11 1.75
N LEU A 155 -18.12 4.54 0.63
CA LEU A 155 -16.72 4.14 0.40
C LEU A 155 -15.87 5.32 -0.10
N SER A 156 -14.58 5.33 0.26
CA SER A 156 -13.63 6.32 -0.28
C SER A 156 -13.12 5.96 -1.68
N THR A 157 -12.61 6.95 -2.42
CA THR A 157 -11.97 6.71 -3.73
C THR A 157 -10.85 5.68 -3.63
N ALA A 158 -10.06 5.73 -2.54
CA ALA A 158 -8.99 4.77 -2.32
C ALA A 158 -9.52 3.35 -2.09
N GLN A 159 -10.67 3.19 -1.44
CA GLN A 159 -11.34 1.88 -1.28
C GLN A 159 -11.85 1.33 -2.61
N LEU A 160 -12.41 2.19 -3.47
CA LEU A 160 -12.84 1.76 -4.81
C LEU A 160 -11.66 1.30 -5.66
N ILE A 161 -10.57 2.06 -5.66
CA ILE A 161 -9.33 1.67 -6.35
C ILE A 161 -8.79 0.35 -5.77
N ALA A 162 -8.79 0.20 -4.45
CA ALA A 162 -8.36 -1.02 -3.77
C ALA A 162 -9.20 -2.24 -4.21
N ILE A 163 -10.52 -2.12 -4.31
CA ILE A 163 -11.39 -3.19 -4.80
C ILE A 163 -11.02 -3.59 -6.23
N VAL A 164 -10.78 -2.61 -7.12
CA VAL A 164 -10.34 -2.89 -8.50
C VAL A 164 -9.00 -3.63 -8.51
N PHE A 165 -8.05 -3.23 -7.66
CA PHE A 165 -6.76 -3.91 -7.52
C PHE A 165 -6.92 -5.36 -7.04
N VAL A 166 -7.80 -5.62 -6.07
CA VAL A 166 -8.08 -6.96 -5.57
C VAL A 166 -8.71 -7.83 -6.66
N LEU A 167 -9.80 -7.37 -7.27
CA LEU A 167 -10.52 -8.14 -8.29
C LEU A 167 -9.67 -8.36 -9.54
N GLY A 168 -8.98 -7.31 -10.00
CA GLY A 168 -8.05 -7.38 -11.13
C GLY A 168 -6.86 -8.29 -10.84
N GLY A 169 -6.32 -8.25 -9.62
CA GLY A 169 -5.26 -9.14 -9.16
C GLY A 169 -5.68 -10.61 -9.19
N PHE A 170 -6.87 -10.95 -8.67
CA PHE A 170 -7.39 -12.31 -8.75
C PHE A 170 -7.63 -12.78 -10.19
N ALA A 171 -8.27 -11.95 -11.02
CA ALA A 171 -8.48 -12.28 -12.43
C ALA A 171 -7.16 -12.49 -13.18
N TRP A 172 -6.16 -11.65 -12.88
CA TRP A 172 -4.81 -11.78 -13.44
C TRP A 172 -4.11 -13.06 -12.98
N MET A 173 -4.15 -13.38 -11.69
CA MET A 173 -3.61 -14.63 -11.14
C MET A 173 -4.26 -15.84 -11.80
N TRP A 174 -5.58 -15.83 -11.97
CA TRP A 174 -6.30 -16.91 -12.65
C TRP A 174 -5.85 -17.05 -14.10
N TRP A 175 -5.72 -15.93 -14.83
CA TRP A 175 -5.23 -15.94 -16.21
C TRP A 175 -3.77 -16.41 -16.34
N ARG A 176 -2.94 -16.20 -15.32
CA ARG A 176 -1.51 -16.59 -15.31
C ARG A 176 -1.24 -17.87 -14.52
N TRP A 177 -2.28 -18.64 -14.20
CA TRP A 177 -2.16 -19.84 -13.38
C TRP A 177 -1.29 -20.92 -14.04
N ASP A 178 -1.54 -21.20 -15.32
CA ASP A 178 -0.86 -22.26 -16.07
C ASP A 178 0.32 -21.75 -16.89
N VAL A 179 1.38 -22.56 -16.96
CA VAL A 179 2.53 -22.32 -17.84
C VAL A 179 2.24 -22.90 -19.20
N THR A 180 2.27 -22.07 -20.23
CA THR A 180 2.07 -22.47 -21.63
C THR A 180 3.20 -21.92 -22.50
N PRO A 181 3.36 -22.36 -23.76
CA PRO A 181 4.35 -21.79 -24.68
C PRO A 181 4.23 -20.27 -24.84
N GLU A 182 3.01 -19.74 -24.76
CA GLU A 182 2.71 -18.30 -24.81
C GLU A 182 2.91 -17.59 -23.46
N ARG A 183 2.89 -18.34 -22.35
CA ARG A 183 2.99 -17.85 -20.97
C ARG A 183 4.14 -18.55 -20.25
N PRO A 184 5.39 -18.18 -20.55
CA PRO A 184 6.55 -18.87 -20.00
C PRO A 184 6.59 -18.77 -18.47
N GLY A 185 7.08 -19.84 -17.83
CA GLY A 185 7.35 -19.87 -16.40
C GLY A 185 8.55 -19.00 -16.02
N ILE A 186 8.74 -18.79 -14.71
CA ILE A 186 9.79 -17.91 -14.17
C ILE A 186 11.22 -18.36 -14.49
N TYR A 187 11.44 -19.66 -14.72
CA TYR A 187 12.76 -20.23 -15.08
C TYR A 187 12.95 -20.45 -16.60
N ALA A 188 11.90 -20.32 -17.41
CA ALA A 188 11.96 -20.61 -18.84
C ALA A 188 12.81 -19.60 -19.64
N ALA A 189 12.93 -18.37 -19.15
CA ALA A 189 13.72 -17.32 -19.80
C ALA A 189 15.25 -17.54 -19.75
N SER A 190 15.75 -18.59 -19.08
CA SER A 190 17.17 -18.95 -19.08
C SER A 190 17.60 -19.83 -20.27
N ALA A 191 16.65 -20.36 -21.06
CA ALA A 191 16.95 -21.36 -22.08
C ALA A 191 17.17 -20.77 -23.50
N ALA A 192 17.03 -19.46 -23.67
CA ALA A 192 17.08 -18.78 -24.98
C ALA A 192 18.17 -17.70 -25.07
N ALA A 193 19.19 -17.76 -24.19
CA ALA A 193 20.37 -16.90 -24.24
C ALA A 193 21.52 -17.60 -24.97
#